data_AF-G8TCZ9-F1
#
_entry.id   AF-G8TCZ9-F1
#
_cell.length_a   1.000
_cell.length_b   1.000
_cell.length_c   1.000
_cell.angle_alpha   90.00
_cell.angle_beta   90.00
_cell.angle_gamma   90.00
#
_symmetry.space_group_name_H-M   'P 1'
#
loop_
_entity.id
_entity.type
_entity.pdbx_description
1 polymer ?
#
loop_
_entity_poly.entity_id
_entity_poly.type
_entity_poly.pdbx_seq_one_letter_code
_entity_poly.pdbx_strand_id
1 'polypeptide(L)' 'MNDDLENLTSQELRAFLRQETRKFLALLERNGTIAELEEQRETIRKLSDMLKEKEKQSDND' A
#
# COMPACT_ATOMS: atom_id res chain seq x y z
N MET A 1 12.69 -7.13 2.95
CA MET A 1 11.73 -6.16 2.36
C MET A 1 10.57 -5.81 3.30
N ASN A 2 10.42 -6.43 4.49
CA ASN A 2 9.41 -6.04 5.49
C ASN A 2 9.93 -5.05 6.54
N ASP A 3 11.21 -5.11 6.93
CA ASP A 3 11.76 -4.26 8.00
C ASP A 3 11.81 -2.76 7.65
N ASP A 4 11.94 -2.43 6.36
CA ASP A 4 11.99 -1.04 5.90
C ASP A 4 10.62 -0.36 5.95
N LEU A 5 9.52 -1.14 5.84
CA LEU A 5 8.16 -0.60 5.81
C LEU A 5 7.62 -0.32 7.23
N GLU A 6 8.04 -1.07 8.26
CA GLU A 6 7.58 -0.88 9.64
C GLU A 6 8.07 0.45 10.24
N ASN A 7 9.23 0.93 9.78
CA ASN A 7 9.81 2.20 10.23
C ASN A 7 9.19 3.44 9.60
N LEU A 8 8.40 3.30 8.52
CA LEU A 8 7.79 4.42 7.80
C LEU A 8 6.72 5.13 8.62
N THR A 9 6.71 6.46 8.61
CA THR A 9 5.62 7.25 9.19
C THR A 9 4.28 6.99 8.48
N SER A 10 3.16 7.28 9.13
CA SER A 10 1.83 7.19 8.52
C SER A 10 1.71 8.06 7.26
N GLN A 11 2.41 9.19 7.22
CA GLN A 11 2.44 10.06 6.04
C GLN A 11 3.18 9.41 4.85
N GLU A 12 4.30 8.74 5.10
CA GLU A 12 5.04 7.99 4.09
C GLU A 12 4.24 6.78 3.60
N LEU A 13 3.62 6.01 4.50
CA LEU A 13 2.73 4.90 4.13
C LEU A 13 1.56 5.36 3.24
N ARG A 14 0.94 6.50 3.55
CA ARG A 14 -0.10 7.11 2.67
C ARG A 14 0.46 7.49 1.30
N ALA A 15 1.71 7.96 1.23
CA ALA A 15 2.35 8.30 -0.04
C ALA A 15 2.60 7.04 -0.89
N PHE A 16 3.13 5.97 -0.30
CA PHE A 16 3.30 4.67 -0.95
C PHE A 16 1.95 4.10 -1.42
N LEU A 17 0.92 4.12 -0.58
CA LEU A 17 -0.40 3.62 -0.93
C LEU A 17 -0.98 4.34 -2.18
N ARG A 18 -0.81 5.67 -2.27
CA ARG A 18 -1.20 6.43 -3.47
C ARG A 18 -0.38 6.03 -4.70
N GLN A 19 0.92 5.82 -4.55
CA GLN A 19 1.78 5.37 -5.65
C GLN A 19 1.36 3.99 -6.15
N GLU A 20 1.15 3.03 -5.25
CA GLU A 20 0.75 1.67 -5.60
C GLU A 20 -0.66 1.63 -6.22
N THR A 21 -1.57 2.50 -5.76
CA THR A 21 -2.89 2.66 -6.39
C THR A 21 -2.78 3.20 -7.81
N ARG A 22 -1.88 4.16 -8.07
CA ARG A 22 -1.62 4.65 -9.44
C ARG A 22 -1.07 3.56 -10.35
N LYS A 23 -0.19 2.68 -9.84
CA LYS A 23 0.29 1.52 -10.60
C LYS A 23 -0.86 0.56 -10.94
N PHE A 24 -1.75 0.29 -9.97
CA PHE A 24 -2.94 -0.53 -10.22
C PHE A 24 -3.84 0.06 -11.32
N LEU A 25 -4.10 1.36 -11.29
CA LEU A 25 -4.85 2.05 -12.35
C LEU A 25 -4.13 1.94 -13.71
N ALA A 26 -2.82 2.13 -13.74
CA ALA A 26 -2.04 1.98 -14.98
C ALA A 26 -2.07 0.53 -15.53
N LEU A 27 -2.12 -0.49 -14.66
CA LEU A 27 -2.33 -1.87 -15.08
C LEU A 27 -3.71 -2.04 -15.73
N LEU A 28 -4.77 -1.49 -15.12
CA LEU A 28 -6.12 -1.54 -15.71
C LEU A 28 -6.16 -0.84 -17.08
N GLU A 29 -5.58 0.35 -17.20
CA GLU A 29 -5.54 1.11 -18.47
C GLU A 29 -4.79 0.38 -19.59
N ARG A 30 -3.81 -0.46 -19.22
CA ARG A 30 -2.97 -1.22 -20.17
C ARG A 30 -3.47 -2.64 -20.40
N ASN A 31 -4.66 -3.00 -19.89
CA ASN A 31 -5.18 -4.37 -19.91
C ASN A 31 -4.20 -5.39 -19.30
N GLY A 32 -3.60 -5.03 -18.16
CA GLY A 32 -2.77 -5.93 -17.37
C GLY A 32 -3.51 -7.23 -17.07
N THR A 33 -2.74 -8.30 -16.94
CA THR A 33 -3.28 -9.63 -16.64
C THR A 33 -3.96 -9.66 -15.28
N ILE A 34 -4.87 -10.62 -15.09
CA ILE A 34 -5.53 -10.83 -13.79
C ILE A 34 -4.48 -11.04 -12.70
N ALA A 35 -3.41 -11.80 -12.97
CA ALA A 35 -2.34 -12.05 -12.00
C ALA A 35 -1.63 -10.76 -11.55
N GLU A 36 -1.30 -9.84 -12.47
CA GLU A 36 -0.66 -8.56 -12.14
C GLU A 36 -1.61 -7.67 -11.30
N LEU A 37 -2.90 -7.67 -11.64
CA LEU A 37 -3.91 -6.94 -10.88
C LEU A 37 -4.06 -7.51 -9.46
N GLU A 38 -4.05 -8.84 -9.31
CA GLU A 38 -4.12 -9.49 -8.00
C GLU A 38 -2.90 -9.22 -7.13
N GLU A 39 -1.70 -9.29 -7.71
CA GLU A 39 -0.45 -8.97 -7.01
C GLU A 39 -0.43 -7.52 -6.53
N GLN A 40 -0.81 -6.59 -7.40
CA GLN A 40 -0.84 -5.18 -7.06
C GLN A 40 -1.94 -4.86 -6.03
N ARG A 41 -3.11 -5.52 -6.12
CA ARG A 41 -4.18 -5.42 -5.10
C ARG A 41 -3.70 -5.91 -3.73
N GLU A 42 -2.98 -7.02 -3.69
CA GLU A 42 -2.43 -7.58 -2.45
C GLU A 42 -1.39 -6.64 -1.81
N THR A 43 -0.57 -5.99 -2.64
CA THR A 43 0.38 -4.97 -2.20
C THR A 43 -0.33 -3.78 -1.55
N ILE A 44 -1.37 -3.25 -2.19
CA ILE A 44 -2.18 -2.16 -1.64
C ILE A 44 -2.86 -2.58 -0.32
N ARG A 45 -3.40 -3.79 -0.25
CA ARG A 45 -4.04 -4.33 0.96
C ARG A 45 -3.06 -4.34 2.14
N LYS A 46 -1.86 -4.89 1.96
CA LYS A 46 -0.83 -4.94 3.00
C LYS A 46 -0.44 -3.54 3.49
N LEU A 47 -0.22 -2.59 2.57
CA LEU A 47 0.09 -1.20 2.94
C LEU A 47 -1.07 -0.52 3.71
N SER A 48 -2.32 -0.81 3.32
CA SER A 48 -3.50 -0.30 4.01
C SER A 48 -3.63 -0.87 5.43
N ASP A 49 -3.37 -2.16 5.60
CA ASP A 49 -3.38 -2.82 6.91
C ASP A 49 -2.29 -2.23 7.82
N MET A 50 -1.08 -2.04 7.31
CA MET A 50 0.03 -1.40 8.04
C MET A 50 -0.29 0.05 8.45
N LEU A 51 -0.86 0.84 7.54
CA LEU A 51 -1.25 2.21 7.84
C LEU A 51 -2.30 2.26 8.96
N LYS A 52 -3.30 1.37 8.91
CA LYS A 52 -4.35 1.28 9.93
C LYS A 52 -3.78 0.94 11.31
N GLU A 53 -2.83 0.02 11.38
CA GLU A 53 -2.18 -0.32 12.65
C GLU A 53 -1.31 0.83 13.18
N LYS A 54 -0.57 1.54 12.31
CA LYS A 54 0.19 2.74 12.71
C LYS A 54 -0.69 3.87 13.23
N GLU A 55 -1.81 4.16 12.57
CA GLU A 55 -2.73 5.22 13.00
C GLU A 55 -3.33 4.91 14.39
N LYS A 56 -3.68 3.65 14.66
CA LYS A 56 -4.13 3.23 16.01
C LYS A 56 -3.06 3.36 17.09
N GLN A 57 -1.79 3.16 16.76
CA GLN A 57 -0.69 3.31 17.71
C GLN A 57 -0.47 4.78 18.06
N SER A 58 -0.49 5.67 17.05
CA SER A 58 -0.34 7.13 17.27
C SER A 58 -1.52 7.78 18.00
N ASP A 59 -2.73 7.19 17.95
CA ASP A 59 -3.90 7.70 18.69
C ASP A 59 -3.94 7.24 20.16
N ASN A 60 -3.10 6.27 20.56
CA ASN A 60 -3.03 5.75 21.93
C ASN A 60 -1.84 6.30 22.75
N ASP A 61 -0.95 7.08 22.12
CA ASP A 61 0.16 7.82 22.74
C ASP A 61 -0.23 9.30 22.95
#